data_AF-A0A2T2W9S3-F1
#
_entry.id   AF-A0A2T2W9S3-F1
#
_cell.length_a   1.000
_cell.length_b   1.000
_cell.length_c   1.000
_cell.angle_alpha   90.00
_cell.angle_beta   90.00
_cell.angle_gamma   90.00
#
_symmetry.space_group_name_H-M   'P 1'
#
loop_
_entity.id
_entity.type
_entity.pdbx_description
1 polymer ?
#
loop_
_entity_poly.entity_id
_entity_poly.type
_entity_poly.pdbx_seq_one_letter_code
_entity_poly.pdbx_strand_id
1 'polypeptide(L)'
;MPPSDSTAPAADFAFVEADDAGEQISGAIPIVTDIVQPLTSISGTLSGDADLFQIFISGDQPFSATTVSSETLLGLPIDDALGIPTDLLQDPQLFLFDAAGNGVYGNDDLFGSAQATLPSGTVVLKPGIYYLAISGFDYDPISAVGEIFPDSSFDGILLPTGPGGDLPLAGFAGEDASSGAYTIALTGAQTIQPVVPPAAVDLLGLTDDNRLVSFSTSDPTQTKVLPVSGLEGTLLGIDVRPANGLVYGLTTTNQIYTLAIGDDGAEATLVSTLSEPFEGGAVSGFDFNPVADRLRVVGENDQDFRINVDTGAVIVDGDLAFAPEDVNAGANPSVTGSAYTNAFAGATATQLFNLDSALDSLLLQSPPNDGTLQTVGALGFDLDTLGGFEIVSSSAGDNTAFAVSNATLYTLNLESGVATSLGAIGSDNELTLQGLTAAPPMAGVDPLPELFDLTGFDGDVAVNVIRRLSREAFFDNVLSFYETDALGRVDGLLPGDQGYEAAAAANLIDGISLFVGDNQSTDVTVSLPGGAYYAPALLIDGSLQNLATVGDAALGQTRIKREGDTWLFEDAGDFDFNDLVVSLTPEITGMG
;
A
#
# COMPACT_ATOMS: atom_id res chain seq x y z
N MET A 1 3.34 -32.53 22.93
CA MET A 1 3.42 -32.33 21.48
C MET A 1 2.89 -30.94 21.22
N PRO A 2 3.64 -30.05 20.56
CA PRO A 2 3.01 -28.87 20.00
C PRO A 2 2.00 -29.33 18.93
N PRO A 3 0.91 -28.57 18.67
CA PRO A 3 0.05 -28.85 17.54
C PRO A 3 0.89 -28.77 16.27
N SER A 4 0.82 -29.81 15.44
CA SER A 4 1.37 -29.77 14.10
C SER A 4 0.54 -28.77 13.31
N ASP A 5 1.12 -27.61 13.05
CA ASP A 5 0.63 -26.71 12.02
C ASP A 5 0.86 -27.39 10.67
N SER A 6 -0.14 -28.16 10.23
CA SER A 6 -0.20 -28.66 8.86
C SER A 6 -1.07 -27.68 8.09
N THR A 7 -0.46 -26.60 7.63
CA THR A 7 -1.02 -25.84 6.51
C THR A 7 -1.21 -26.83 5.36
N ALA A 8 -2.45 -26.94 4.87
CA ALA A 8 -2.71 -27.72 3.68
C ALA A 8 -1.86 -27.15 2.53
N PRO A 9 -1.30 -27.99 1.63
CA PRO A 9 -0.60 -27.47 0.46
C PRO A 9 -1.54 -26.55 -0.32
N ALA A 10 -1.05 -25.37 -0.70
CA ALA A 10 -1.79 -24.44 -1.54
C ALA A 10 -2.25 -25.17 -2.81
N ALA A 11 -3.48 -24.93 -3.24
CA ALA A 11 -4.02 -25.56 -4.44
C ALA A 11 -3.26 -25.07 -5.68
N ASP A 12 -2.93 -26.00 -6.58
CA ASP A 12 -2.32 -25.69 -7.87
C ASP A 12 -3.25 -24.81 -8.72
N PHE A 13 -2.69 -23.81 -9.38
CA PHE A 13 -3.41 -22.91 -10.28
C PHE A 13 -3.03 -23.16 -11.75
N ALA A 14 -4.04 -23.11 -12.62
CA ALA A 14 -3.90 -23.21 -14.07
C ALA A 14 -4.56 -21.99 -14.71
N PHE A 15 -3.76 -21.18 -15.41
CA PHE A 15 -4.22 -19.98 -16.08
C PHE A 15 -4.68 -20.30 -17.50
N VAL A 16 -5.84 -19.76 -17.89
CA VAL A 16 -6.35 -19.79 -19.26
C VAL A 16 -6.48 -18.36 -19.72
N GLU A 17 -5.73 -18.01 -20.75
CA GLU A 17 -5.83 -16.74 -21.42
C GLU A 17 -7.25 -16.55 -22.00
N ALA A 18 -7.84 -15.39 -21.73
CA ALA A 18 -9.20 -15.05 -22.16
C ALA A 18 -9.22 -14.08 -23.35
N ASP A 19 -8.21 -13.22 -23.45
CA ASP A 19 -7.97 -12.21 -24.46
C ASP A 19 -6.47 -12.22 -24.81
N ASP A 20 -6.12 -11.73 -26.00
CA ASP A 20 -4.76 -11.65 -26.55
C ASP A 20 -3.77 -10.98 -25.58
N ALA A 21 -2.70 -11.70 -25.18
CA ALA A 21 -1.63 -11.14 -24.38
C ALA A 21 -0.67 -10.34 -25.26
N GLY A 22 -0.36 -9.10 -24.88
CA GLY A 22 0.45 -8.24 -25.74
C GLY A 22 1.90 -8.69 -25.90
N GLU A 23 2.48 -8.38 -27.05
CA GLU A 23 3.88 -8.70 -27.44
C GLU A 23 4.96 -7.81 -26.79
N GLN A 24 4.56 -6.86 -25.95
CA GLN A 24 5.44 -5.90 -25.27
C GLN A 24 5.24 -6.00 -23.76
N ILE A 25 6.26 -5.60 -22.99
CA ILE A 25 6.22 -5.58 -21.52
C ILE A 25 4.97 -4.87 -20.97
N SER A 26 4.55 -3.76 -21.58
CA SER A 26 3.35 -3.01 -21.19
C SER A 26 2.03 -3.70 -21.53
N GLY A 27 2.03 -4.66 -22.44
CA GLY A 27 0.87 -5.46 -22.85
C GLY A 27 0.83 -6.85 -22.20
N ALA A 28 1.85 -7.22 -21.43
CA ALA A 28 1.92 -8.52 -20.80
C ALA A 28 0.78 -8.73 -19.79
N ILE A 29 0.19 -9.91 -19.77
CA ILE A 29 -0.89 -10.25 -18.83
C ILE A 29 -0.29 -10.69 -17.48
N PRO A 30 -0.59 -9.99 -16.38
CA PRO A 30 -0.20 -10.44 -15.05
C PRO A 30 -1.09 -11.59 -14.55
N ILE A 31 -0.47 -12.70 -14.16
CA ILE A 31 -1.22 -13.85 -13.63
C ILE A 31 -1.39 -13.69 -12.13
N VAL A 32 -2.49 -13.04 -11.73
CA VAL A 32 -2.82 -12.71 -10.33
C VAL A 32 -3.97 -13.56 -9.77
N THR A 33 -3.91 -13.88 -8.47
CA THR A 33 -5.01 -14.55 -7.74
C THR A 33 -5.10 -14.04 -6.30
N ASP A 34 -6.31 -13.93 -5.73
CA ASP A 34 -6.55 -13.44 -4.34
C ASP A 34 -5.62 -14.04 -3.27
N ILE A 35 -5.19 -15.28 -3.47
CA ILE A 35 -4.19 -15.96 -2.65
C ILE A 35 -3.10 -16.46 -3.59
N VAL A 36 -1.83 -16.26 -3.24
CA VAL A 36 -0.67 -16.78 -4.00
C VAL A 36 -0.77 -18.31 -4.10
N GLN A 37 -0.69 -18.83 -5.32
CA GLN A 37 -0.82 -20.24 -5.64
C GLN A 37 0.30 -20.70 -6.56
N PRO A 38 0.80 -21.94 -6.43
CA PRO A 38 1.70 -22.53 -7.42
C PRO A 38 1.07 -22.47 -8.82
N LEU A 39 1.77 -21.86 -9.77
CA LEU A 39 1.32 -21.75 -11.15
C LEU A 39 1.84 -22.97 -11.91
N THR A 40 0.92 -23.84 -12.34
CA THR A 40 1.25 -25.14 -12.93
C THR A 40 1.03 -25.20 -14.43
N SER A 41 0.18 -24.33 -14.98
CA SER A 41 0.06 -24.18 -16.43
C SER A 41 -0.46 -22.81 -16.87
N ILE A 42 -0.11 -22.44 -18.10
CA ILE A 42 -0.69 -21.33 -18.87
C ILE A 42 -1.19 -21.92 -20.19
N SER A 43 -2.41 -21.61 -20.62
CA SER A 43 -2.93 -22.04 -21.92
C SER A 43 -3.63 -20.90 -22.64
N GLY A 44 -3.48 -20.82 -23.96
CA GLY A 44 -3.96 -19.72 -24.77
C GLY A 44 -4.03 -20.07 -26.26
N THR A 45 -4.10 -19.07 -27.12
CA THR A 45 -4.11 -19.25 -28.59
C THR A 45 -3.45 -18.07 -29.28
N LEU A 46 -2.37 -18.34 -30.01
CA LEU A 46 -1.75 -17.33 -30.88
C LEU A 46 -2.63 -17.04 -32.09
N SER A 47 -2.73 -15.77 -32.46
CA SER A 47 -3.51 -15.27 -33.59
C SER A 47 -2.65 -14.57 -34.66
N GLY A 48 -1.37 -14.93 -34.70
CA GLY A 48 -0.37 -14.32 -35.57
C GLY A 48 0.41 -13.22 -34.87
N ASP A 49 0.80 -13.53 -33.65
CA ASP A 49 1.36 -12.67 -32.61
C ASP A 49 2.26 -13.53 -31.67
N ALA A 50 2.72 -12.91 -30.60
CA ALA A 50 3.36 -13.56 -29.46
C ALA A 50 2.68 -13.12 -28.15
N ASP A 51 2.48 -14.07 -27.24
CA ASP A 51 1.85 -13.81 -25.97
C ASP A 51 2.89 -13.65 -24.87
N LEU A 52 2.73 -12.62 -24.04
CA LEU A 52 3.63 -12.32 -22.93
C LEU A 52 2.89 -12.37 -21.59
N PHE A 53 3.37 -13.20 -20.66
CA PHE A 53 2.79 -13.37 -19.32
C PHE A 53 3.75 -12.90 -18.24
N GLN A 54 3.28 -12.09 -17.31
CA GLN A 54 4.04 -11.76 -16.10
C GLN A 54 3.78 -12.83 -15.04
N ILE A 55 4.86 -13.45 -14.56
CA ILE A 55 4.85 -14.53 -13.56
C ILE A 55 5.80 -14.21 -12.40
N PHE A 56 5.59 -14.85 -11.25
CA PHE A 56 6.55 -14.80 -10.15
C PHE A 56 7.31 -16.14 -10.06
N ILE A 57 8.63 -16.10 -10.16
CA ILE A 57 9.49 -17.26 -9.91
C ILE A 57 9.81 -17.27 -8.41
N SER A 58 9.46 -18.35 -7.72
CA SER A 58 9.52 -18.44 -6.25
C SER A 58 10.95 -18.62 -5.72
N GLY A 59 11.82 -19.26 -6.50
CA GLY A 59 13.21 -19.59 -6.15
C GLY A 59 13.37 -20.67 -5.06
N ASP A 60 12.28 -21.16 -4.48
CA ASP A 60 12.26 -22.30 -3.55
C ASP A 60 12.17 -23.66 -4.28
N GLN A 61 11.80 -23.64 -5.57
CA GLN A 61 11.78 -24.78 -6.48
C GLN A 61 12.50 -24.44 -7.80
N PRO A 62 13.08 -25.43 -8.49
CA PRO A 62 13.66 -25.20 -9.80
C PRO A 62 12.58 -24.79 -10.82
N PHE A 63 12.78 -23.64 -11.45
CA PHE A 63 11.88 -23.16 -12.50
C PHE A 63 12.01 -24.00 -13.77
N SER A 64 10.89 -24.37 -14.39
CA SER A 64 10.85 -24.88 -15.75
C SER A 64 9.54 -24.50 -16.44
N ALA A 65 9.59 -24.37 -17.76
CA ALA A 65 8.43 -24.16 -18.62
C ALA A 65 8.52 -25.12 -19.81
N THR A 66 7.43 -25.76 -20.18
CA THR A 66 7.42 -26.73 -21.29
C THR A 66 6.11 -26.67 -22.03
N THR A 67 6.14 -26.39 -23.32
CA THR A 67 4.92 -26.52 -24.14
C THR A 67 4.55 -28.00 -24.24
N VAL A 68 3.25 -28.27 -24.06
CA VAL A 68 2.71 -29.62 -24.11
C VAL A 68 1.74 -29.76 -25.26
N SER A 69 1.94 -30.79 -26.09
CA SER A 69 0.92 -31.21 -27.05
C SER A 69 -0.13 -32.06 -26.34
N SER A 70 -1.38 -31.96 -26.77
CA SER A 70 -2.46 -32.83 -26.31
C SER A 70 -2.29 -34.29 -26.75
N GLU A 71 -1.15 -34.70 -27.32
CA GLU A 71 -0.85 -36.09 -27.65
C GLU A 71 -0.63 -37.00 -26.42
N THR A 72 -0.60 -36.43 -25.21
CA THR A 72 -0.79 -37.20 -23.96
C THR A 72 -2.26 -37.41 -23.56
N LEU A 73 -3.25 -36.81 -24.25
CA LEU A 73 -4.68 -36.95 -23.98
C LEU A 73 -5.48 -37.29 -25.24
N LEU A 74 -5.55 -38.59 -25.52
CA LEU A 74 -6.55 -39.32 -26.32
C LEU A 74 -7.75 -38.48 -26.86
N GLY A 75 -7.76 -38.15 -28.16
CA GLY A 75 -9.04 -37.96 -28.89
C GLY A 75 -9.19 -36.84 -29.92
N LEU A 76 -8.16 -36.05 -30.26
CA LEU A 76 -8.29 -35.03 -31.31
C LEU A 76 -8.07 -35.59 -32.73
N PRO A 77 -8.72 -35.05 -33.78
CA PRO A 77 -8.43 -35.40 -35.18
C PRO A 77 -6.99 -35.01 -35.54
N ILE A 78 -6.28 -35.93 -36.20
CA ILE A 78 -4.89 -35.75 -36.66
C ILE A 78 -4.91 -35.29 -38.12
N ASP A 79 -4.05 -34.34 -38.49
CA ASP A 79 -3.74 -34.08 -39.90
C ASP A 79 -2.98 -35.29 -40.48
N ASP A 80 -3.59 -36.02 -41.42
CA ASP A 80 -3.02 -37.23 -42.02
C ASP A 80 -1.71 -36.98 -42.81
N ALA A 81 -1.34 -35.73 -43.11
CA ALA A 81 -0.08 -35.37 -43.76
C ALA A 81 1.06 -35.06 -42.78
N LEU A 82 0.75 -34.53 -41.59
CA LEU A 82 1.73 -34.01 -40.63
C LEU A 82 1.76 -34.75 -39.30
N GLY A 83 0.70 -35.50 -38.96
CA GLY A 83 0.64 -36.30 -37.73
C GLY A 83 0.24 -35.53 -36.46
N ILE A 84 -0.09 -34.24 -36.57
CA ILE A 84 -0.42 -33.33 -35.45
C ILE A 84 -1.90 -32.88 -35.48
N PRO A 85 -2.53 -32.55 -34.33
CA PRO A 85 -3.84 -31.90 -34.30
C PRO A 85 -3.83 -30.53 -34.99
N THR A 86 -4.86 -30.23 -35.80
CA THR A 86 -4.92 -29.03 -36.68
C THR A 86 -5.04 -27.69 -35.96
N ASP A 87 -5.39 -27.71 -34.67
CA ASP A 87 -5.71 -26.51 -33.89
C ASP A 87 -4.59 -26.14 -32.90
N LEU A 88 -3.51 -26.93 -32.84
CA LEU A 88 -2.36 -26.66 -31.97
C LEU A 88 -1.33 -25.78 -32.66
N LEU A 89 -0.63 -24.98 -31.86
CA LEU A 89 0.59 -24.30 -32.27
C LEU A 89 1.63 -25.34 -32.68
N GLN A 90 1.99 -25.32 -33.96
CA GLN A 90 2.74 -26.43 -34.60
C GLN A 90 4.22 -26.42 -34.25
N ASP A 91 4.77 -25.22 -34.08
CA ASP A 91 6.20 -24.98 -33.93
C ASP A 91 6.41 -23.86 -32.87
N PRO A 92 6.20 -24.17 -31.57
CA PRO A 92 6.26 -23.16 -30.51
C PRO A 92 7.69 -22.82 -30.08
N GLN A 93 7.88 -21.57 -29.68
CA GLN A 93 9.09 -21.07 -29.04
C GLN A 93 8.78 -20.51 -27.66
N LEU A 94 9.69 -20.66 -26.70
CA LEU A 94 9.57 -20.07 -25.36
C LEU A 94 10.74 -19.14 -25.06
N PHE A 95 10.46 -18.00 -24.43
CA PHE A 95 11.48 -17.04 -23.99
C PHE A 95 11.20 -16.55 -22.57
N LEU A 96 12.27 -16.32 -21.81
CA LEU A 96 12.19 -15.74 -20.47
C LEU A 96 12.94 -14.41 -20.42
N PHE A 97 12.30 -13.39 -19.84
CA PHE A 97 12.86 -12.07 -19.58
C PHE A 97 12.81 -11.73 -18.10
N ASP A 98 13.77 -10.95 -17.61
CA ASP A 98 13.75 -10.43 -16.24
C ASP A 98 12.72 -9.29 -16.07
N ALA A 99 12.55 -8.77 -14.85
CA ALA A 99 11.61 -7.69 -14.55
C ALA A 99 11.87 -6.39 -15.33
N ALA A 100 13.08 -6.18 -15.86
CA ALA A 100 13.43 -5.02 -16.68
C ALA A 100 13.27 -5.30 -18.19
N GLY A 101 12.79 -6.50 -18.56
CA GLY A 101 12.59 -6.94 -19.94
C GLY A 101 13.86 -7.41 -20.63
N ASN A 102 14.98 -7.60 -19.94
CA ASN A 102 16.19 -8.15 -20.55
C ASN A 102 16.05 -9.66 -20.75
N GLY A 103 16.53 -10.17 -21.88
CA GLY A 103 16.52 -11.60 -22.16
C GLY A 103 17.31 -12.39 -21.12
N VAL A 104 16.77 -13.53 -20.66
CA VAL A 104 17.46 -14.44 -19.74
C VAL A 104 17.91 -15.69 -20.49
N TYR A 105 16.97 -16.41 -21.09
CA TYR A 105 17.21 -17.51 -22.03
C TYR A 105 15.91 -17.87 -22.75
N GLY A 106 16.04 -18.49 -23.91
CA GLY A 106 14.94 -19.03 -24.71
C GLY A 106 15.16 -20.48 -25.08
N ASN A 107 14.16 -21.07 -25.69
CA ASN A 107 14.28 -22.36 -26.33
C ASN A 107 13.32 -22.44 -27.51
N ASP A 108 13.90 -22.84 -28.64
CA ASP A 108 13.20 -23.29 -29.82
C ASP A 108 12.89 -24.79 -29.69
N ASP A 109 11.81 -25.25 -30.32
CA ASP A 109 11.46 -26.67 -30.29
C ASP A 109 12.43 -27.54 -31.12
N LEU A 110 12.21 -28.86 -31.12
CA LEU A 110 12.82 -29.71 -32.13
C LEU A 110 11.91 -29.79 -33.36
N PHE A 111 12.47 -29.57 -34.55
CA PHE A 111 11.74 -29.62 -35.82
C PHE A 111 10.64 -30.72 -35.87
N GLY A 112 9.39 -30.28 -35.92
CA GLY A 112 8.20 -31.15 -35.96
C GLY A 112 7.72 -31.66 -34.61
N SER A 113 8.14 -31.05 -33.50
CA SER A 113 7.64 -31.32 -32.14
C SER A 113 6.96 -30.09 -31.58
N ALA A 114 5.77 -30.18 -30.99
CA ALA A 114 5.17 -29.01 -30.33
C ALA A 114 5.74 -28.76 -28.92
N GLN A 115 7.04 -29.01 -28.71
CA GLN A 115 7.69 -29.02 -27.38
C GLN A 115 8.95 -28.14 -27.32
N ALA A 116 8.75 -26.85 -27.07
CA ALA A 116 9.76 -25.98 -26.49
C ALA A 116 9.82 -26.19 -24.96
N THR A 117 11.02 -26.26 -24.43
CA THR A 117 11.32 -26.43 -23.00
C THR A 117 12.38 -25.45 -22.54
N LEU A 118 12.03 -24.65 -21.53
CA LEU A 118 12.97 -23.92 -20.68
C LEU A 118 13.33 -24.80 -19.48
N PRO A 119 14.44 -25.56 -19.49
CA PRO A 119 14.75 -26.51 -18.44
C PRO A 119 15.34 -25.80 -17.22
N SER A 120 15.10 -26.39 -16.06
CA SER A 120 15.65 -25.91 -14.79
C SER A 120 17.17 -26.00 -14.75
N GLY A 121 17.81 -25.02 -14.09
CA GLY A 121 19.25 -25.03 -13.85
C GLY A 121 20.10 -24.51 -15.02
N THR A 122 19.48 -24.00 -16.07
CA THR A 122 20.14 -23.31 -17.19
C THR A 122 20.80 -22.01 -16.72
N VAL A 123 20.04 -21.20 -15.97
CA VAL A 123 20.48 -19.95 -15.34
C VAL A 123 20.05 -19.99 -13.87
N VAL A 124 20.84 -19.37 -12.98
CA VAL A 124 20.45 -19.20 -11.57
C VAL A 124 19.47 -18.03 -11.48
N LEU A 125 18.19 -18.35 -11.32
CA LEU A 125 17.12 -17.35 -11.19
C LEU A 125 16.97 -16.95 -9.72
N LYS A 126 16.83 -15.64 -9.48
CA LYS A 126 16.45 -15.11 -8.18
C LYS A 126 14.93 -15.11 -8.06
N PRO A 127 14.38 -15.24 -6.84
CA PRO A 127 12.96 -14.98 -6.61
C PRO A 127 12.57 -13.60 -7.15
N GLY A 128 11.43 -13.49 -7.84
CA GLY A 128 10.97 -12.20 -8.36
C GLY A 128 10.08 -12.32 -9.59
N ILE A 129 9.78 -11.15 -10.17
CA ILE A 129 8.97 -11.02 -11.39
C ILE A 129 9.80 -11.33 -12.63
N TYR A 130 9.20 -12.10 -13.54
CA TYR A 130 9.73 -12.40 -14.87
C TYR A 130 8.60 -12.35 -15.90
N TYR A 131 8.98 -12.21 -17.17
CA TYR A 131 8.06 -12.33 -18.29
C TYR A 131 8.36 -13.61 -19.05
N LEU A 132 7.34 -14.47 -19.18
CA LEU A 132 7.38 -15.68 -19.98
C LEU A 132 6.65 -15.41 -21.29
N ALA A 133 7.36 -15.56 -22.41
CA ALA A 133 6.79 -15.40 -23.74
C ALA A 133 6.60 -16.74 -24.43
N ILE A 134 5.60 -16.78 -25.30
CA ILE A 134 5.44 -17.82 -26.31
C ILE A 134 5.20 -17.19 -27.68
N SER A 135 5.86 -17.73 -28.70
CA SER A 135 5.65 -17.36 -30.10
C SER A 135 5.68 -18.60 -30.99
N GLY A 136 5.43 -18.42 -32.28
CA GLY A 136 5.69 -19.45 -33.30
C GLY A 136 7.07 -19.34 -33.90
N PHE A 137 7.47 -20.37 -34.64
CA PHE A 137 8.68 -20.43 -35.45
C PHE A 137 9.03 -19.12 -36.15
N ASP A 138 10.29 -18.70 -36.03
CA ASP A 138 10.85 -17.54 -36.74
C ASP A 138 10.02 -16.27 -36.48
N TYR A 139 9.46 -16.14 -35.28
CA TYR A 139 8.89 -14.91 -34.76
C TYR A 139 9.56 -14.61 -33.42
N ASP A 140 10.69 -13.89 -33.53
CA ASP A 140 11.68 -13.80 -32.47
C ASP A 140 11.60 -12.49 -31.67
N PRO A 141 12.00 -12.51 -30.39
CA PRO A 141 12.12 -11.31 -29.58
C PRO A 141 13.17 -10.34 -30.13
N ILE A 142 12.76 -9.09 -30.33
CA ILE A 142 13.63 -7.99 -30.74
C ILE A 142 13.71 -6.90 -29.66
N SER A 143 14.87 -6.28 -29.56
CA SER A 143 15.04 -4.99 -28.89
C SER A 143 15.18 -3.87 -29.92
N ALA A 144 15.44 -2.65 -29.47
CA ALA A 144 15.58 -1.48 -30.34
C ALA A 144 16.71 -1.59 -31.38
N VAL A 145 17.64 -2.54 -31.22
CA VAL A 145 18.83 -2.68 -32.09
C VAL A 145 18.93 -4.04 -32.80
N GLY A 146 17.93 -4.90 -32.66
CA GLY A 146 17.84 -6.20 -33.35
C GLY A 146 17.39 -7.33 -32.44
N GLU A 147 17.53 -8.57 -32.92
CA GLU A 147 17.16 -9.79 -32.19
C GLU A 147 17.91 -9.93 -30.86
N ILE A 148 17.19 -10.30 -29.82
CA ILE A 148 17.73 -10.56 -28.48
C ILE A 148 18.45 -11.91 -28.47
N PHE A 149 17.84 -12.93 -29.07
CA PHE A 149 18.36 -14.28 -29.20
C PHE A 149 18.82 -14.54 -30.63
N PRO A 150 19.94 -15.25 -30.86
CA PRO A 150 20.47 -15.43 -32.20
C PRO A 150 19.73 -16.53 -33.01
N ASP A 151 19.33 -16.22 -34.24
CA ASP A 151 18.69 -17.12 -35.23
C ASP A 151 19.62 -18.25 -35.77
N SER A 152 20.86 -18.34 -35.29
CA SER A 152 21.84 -19.32 -35.80
C SER A 152 21.73 -20.72 -35.18
N SER A 153 20.80 -20.95 -34.25
CA SER A 153 20.62 -22.21 -33.53
C SER A 153 19.15 -22.62 -33.42
N PHE A 154 18.68 -23.38 -34.41
CA PHE A 154 17.33 -23.93 -34.54
C PHE A 154 17.01 -25.13 -33.61
N ASP A 155 17.92 -25.47 -32.69
CA ASP A 155 17.75 -26.61 -31.78
C ASP A 155 18.43 -26.29 -30.42
N GLY A 156 17.63 -26.09 -29.36
CA GLY A 156 18.12 -26.03 -27.98
C GLY A 156 18.07 -24.66 -27.30
N ILE A 157 18.85 -24.51 -26.21
CA ILE A 157 18.80 -23.32 -25.36
C ILE A 157 19.46 -22.12 -26.03
N LEU A 158 18.69 -21.04 -26.14
CA LEU A 158 19.12 -19.75 -26.65
C LEU A 158 19.53 -18.85 -25.48
N LEU A 159 20.71 -18.25 -25.58
CA LEU A 159 21.13 -17.18 -24.68
C LEU A 159 20.97 -15.83 -25.40
N PRO A 160 20.77 -14.72 -24.66
CA PRO A 160 20.52 -13.39 -25.23
C PRO A 160 21.82 -12.79 -25.79
N THR A 161 22.41 -13.43 -26.80
CA THR A 161 23.68 -13.05 -27.41
C THR A 161 23.50 -12.46 -28.81
N GLY A 162 22.26 -12.21 -29.21
CA GLY A 162 21.93 -11.52 -30.46
C GLY A 162 22.36 -10.04 -30.43
N PRO A 163 22.27 -9.33 -31.56
CA PRO A 163 22.61 -7.91 -31.65
C PRO A 163 21.87 -7.03 -30.64
N GLY A 164 20.66 -7.43 -30.25
CA GLY A 164 19.80 -6.79 -29.28
C GLY A 164 19.87 -7.33 -27.86
N GLY A 165 20.74 -8.32 -27.58
CA GLY A 165 20.74 -9.08 -26.32
C GLY A 165 21.05 -8.27 -25.05
N ASP A 166 21.72 -7.13 -25.18
CA ASP A 166 22.05 -6.23 -24.06
C ASP A 166 20.94 -5.19 -23.78
N LEU A 167 19.82 -5.23 -24.50
CA LEU A 167 18.72 -4.27 -24.35
C LEU A 167 17.37 -4.98 -24.06
N PRO A 168 16.43 -4.29 -23.40
CA PRO A 168 15.10 -4.84 -23.13
C PRO A 168 14.29 -5.17 -24.39
N LEU A 169 13.36 -6.10 -24.21
CA LEU A 169 12.31 -6.44 -25.17
C LEU A 169 11.55 -5.20 -25.65
N ALA A 170 11.52 -5.01 -26.96
CA ALA A 170 10.75 -3.97 -27.64
C ALA A 170 9.56 -4.53 -28.44
N GLY A 171 9.56 -5.85 -28.70
CA GLY A 171 8.49 -6.55 -29.42
C GLY A 171 9.02 -7.84 -30.06
N PHE A 172 8.28 -8.35 -31.03
CA PHE A 172 8.63 -9.54 -31.81
C PHE A 172 8.70 -9.21 -33.30
N ALA A 173 9.50 -9.96 -34.05
CA ALA A 173 9.58 -9.85 -35.50
C ALA A 173 10.06 -11.14 -36.15
N GLY A 174 9.63 -11.39 -37.38
CA GLY A 174 10.14 -12.48 -38.21
C GLY A 174 9.15 -12.90 -39.30
N GLU A 175 9.37 -14.04 -39.97
CA GLU A 175 8.66 -14.39 -41.22
C GLU A 175 7.36 -15.20 -41.03
N ASP A 176 7.14 -15.88 -39.90
CA ASP A 176 5.93 -16.68 -39.66
C ASP A 176 5.28 -16.41 -38.29
N ALA A 177 4.31 -15.50 -38.27
CA ALA A 177 3.43 -15.31 -37.12
C ALA A 177 2.37 -16.42 -37.12
N SER A 178 2.76 -17.62 -36.71
CA SER A 178 1.90 -18.80 -36.73
C SER A 178 0.74 -18.67 -35.72
N SER A 179 -0.35 -19.38 -35.99
CA SER A 179 -1.54 -19.36 -35.12
C SER A 179 -1.86 -20.76 -34.61
N GLY A 180 -2.34 -20.87 -33.38
CA GLY A 180 -2.73 -22.15 -32.80
C GLY A 180 -2.80 -22.11 -31.28
N ALA A 181 -3.52 -23.08 -30.72
CA ALA A 181 -3.66 -23.24 -29.28
C ALA A 181 -2.38 -23.81 -28.66
N TYR A 182 -2.04 -23.35 -27.46
CA TYR A 182 -0.90 -23.85 -26.70
C TYR A 182 -1.26 -24.08 -25.24
N THR A 183 -0.46 -24.93 -24.59
CA THR A 183 -0.40 -25.06 -23.14
C THR A 183 1.06 -25.16 -22.73
N ILE A 184 1.45 -24.39 -21.73
CA ILE A 184 2.77 -24.39 -21.10
C ILE A 184 2.60 -25.01 -19.72
N ALA A 185 3.27 -26.12 -19.44
CA ALA A 185 3.39 -26.69 -18.11
C ALA A 185 4.54 -26.01 -17.36
N LEU A 186 4.34 -25.69 -16.08
CA LEU A 186 5.26 -24.89 -15.27
C LEU A 186 5.66 -25.58 -13.97
N THR A 187 6.90 -25.36 -13.55
CA THR A 187 7.37 -25.62 -12.18
C THR A 187 8.12 -24.41 -11.65
N GLY A 188 8.17 -24.22 -10.33
CA GLY A 188 8.91 -23.11 -9.71
C GLY A 188 8.37 -21.71 -10.00
N ALA A 189 7.16 -21.62 -10.54
CA ALA A 189 6.39 -20.40 -10.72
C ALA A 189 5.18 -20.38 -9.78
N GLN A 190 4.74 -19.18 -9.42
CA GLN A 190 3.53 -18.93 -8.66
C GLN A 190 2.78 -17.73 -9.25
N THR A 191 1.49 -17.63 -8.92
CA THR A 191 0.70 -16.44 -9.24
C THR A 191 1.28 -15.22 -8.52
N ILE A 192 1.14 -14.08 -9.16
CA ILE A 192 1.52 -12.80 -8.58
C ILE A 192 0.49 -12.49 -7.49
N GLN A 193 0.97 -12.12 -6.30
CA GLN A 193 0.10 -11.61 -5.26
C GLN A 193 -0.61 -10.36 -5.80
N PRO A 194 -1.95 -10.30 -5.82
CA PRO A 194 -2.64 -9.10 -6.19
C PRO A 194 -2.14 -8.00 -5.28
N VAL A 195 -1.83 -6.86 -5.88
CA VAL A 195 -1.80 -5.62 -5.11
C VAL A 195 -3.22 -5.44 -4.62
N VAL A 196 -3.54 -5.98 -3.43
CA VAL A 196 -4.75 -5.58 -2.72
C VAL A 196 -4.57 -4.07 -2.62
N PRO A 197 -5.43 -3.26 -3.27
CA PRO A 197 -5.34 -1.82 -3.12
C PRO A 197 -5.34 -1.59 -1.61
N PRO A 198 -4.33 -0.88 -1.09
CA PRO A 198 -4.31 -0.61 0.33
C PRO A 198 -5.67 -0.01 0.73
N ALA A 199 -6.11 -0.30 1.96
CA ALA A 199 -7.34 0.27 2.48
C ALA A 199 -7.40 1.76 2.13
N ALA A 200 -8.57 2.25 1.72
CA ALA A 200 -8.70 3.62 1.24
C ALA A 200 -8.13 4.59 2.28
N VAL A 201 -7.15 5.39 1.87
CA VAL A 201 -6.54 6.42 2.71
C VAL A 201 -6.85 7.76 2.08
N ASP A 202 -7.19 8.73 2.91
CA ASP A 202 -7.27 10.12 2.47
C ASP A 202 -5.86 10.73 2.56
N LEU A 203 -5.41 11.33 1.46
CA LEU A 203 -4.11 11.97 1.34
C LEU A 203 -4.27 13.47 1.11
N LEU A 204 -3.23 14.21 1.48
CA LEU A 204 -3.12 15.65 1.32
C LEU A 204 -1.82 15.96 0.55
N GLY A 205 -1.97 16.46 -0.67
CA GLY A 205 -0.87 16.95 -1.48
C GLY A 205 -0.62 18.45 -1.28
N LEU A 206 0.64 18.88 -1.34
CA LEU A 206 1.05 20.27 -1.43
C LEU A 206 1.33 20.63 -2.90
N THR A 207 0.68 21.67 -3.41
CA THR A 207 0.95 22.19 -4.77
C THR A 207 2.07 23.21 -4.79
N ASP A 208 2.72 23.35 -5.96
CA ASP A 208 3.76 24.36 -6.21
C ASP A 208 3.25 25.82 -6.18
N ASP A 209 1.92 26.01 -6.28
CA ASP A 209 1.24 27.29 -6.14
C ASP A 209 0.72 27.57 -4.72
N ASN A 210 1.24 26.84 -3.72
CA ASN A 210 1.01 27.04 -2.28
C ASN A 210 -0.46 26.81 -1.87
N ARG A 211 -1.05 25.73 -2.38
CA ARG A 211 -2.36 25.21 -1.97
C ARG A 211 -2.22 23.77 -1.51
N LEU A 212 -3.26 23.28 -0.84
CA LEU A 212 -3.37 21.87 -0.51
C LEU A 212 -4.41 21.22 -1.41
N VAL A 213 -4.23 19.94 -1.73
CA VAL A 213 -5.18 19.13 -2.47
C VAL A 213 -5.46 17.88 -1.68
N SER A 214 -6.72 17.68 -1.28
CA SER A 214 -7.15 16.42 -0.64
C SER A 214 -7.78 15.49 -1.66
N PHE A 215 -7.50 14.20 -1.55
CA PHE A 215 -8.02 13.13 -2.41
C PHE A 215 -7.94 11.78 -1.69
N SER A 216 -8.69 10.78 -2.16
CA SER A 216 -8.66 9.43 -1.60
C SER A 216 -7.88 8.48 -2.53
N THR A 217 -7.13 7.54 -1.96
CA THR A 217 -6.39 6.53 -2.75
C THR A 217 -7.32 5.61 -3.55
N SER A 218 -8.57 5.45 -3.13
CA SER A 218 -9.58 4.65 -3.85
C SER A 218 -10.22 5.37 -5.05
N ASP A 219 -10.14 6.70 -5.09
CA ASP A 219 -10.61 7.53 -6.20
C ASP A 219 -9.79 8.83 -6.27
N PRO A 220 -8.54 8.77 -6.77
CA PRO A 220 -7.65 9.93 -6.81
C PRO A 220 -8.14 11.02 -7.76
N THR A 221 -9.10 10.73 -8.64
CA THR A 221 -9.67 11.70 -9.58
C THR A 221 -10.57 12.73 -8.89
N GLN A 222 -11.13 12.39 -7.72
CA GLN A 222 -11.93 13.30 -6.91
C GLN A 222 -11.04 14.10 -5.95
N THR A 223 -10.74 15.33 -6.34
CA THR A 223 -9.88 16.24 -5.57
C THR A 223 -10.65 17.41 -4.98
N LYS A 224 -10.23 17.87 -3.80
CA LYS A 224 -10.66 19.14 -3.19
C LYS A 224 -9.45 20.03 -2.93
N VAL A 225 -9.39 21.15 -3.64
CA VAL A 225 -8.32 22.16 -3.52
C VAL A 225 -8.65 23.11 -2.36
N LEU A 226 -7.70 23.28 -1.45
CA LEU A 226 -7.83 24.08 -0.23
C LEU A 226 -6.79 25.21 -0.25
N PRO A 227 -7.20 26.49 -0.27
CA PRO A 227 -6.26 27.60 -0.11
C PRO A 227 -5.68 27.63 1.30
N VAL A 228 -4.42 28.07 1.43
CA VAL A 228 -3.78 28.25 2.74
C VAL A 228 -3.69 29.73 3.10
N SER A 229 -4.11 30.07 4.32
CA SER A 229 -4.10 31.43 4.89
C SER A 229 -3.21 31.49 6.13
N GLY A 230 -2.80 32.70 6.54
CA GLY A 230 -2.04 32.91 7.78
C GLY A 230 -0.52 32.67 7.71
N LEU A 231 0.01 32.34 6.52
CA LEU A 231 1.45 32.12 6.30
C LEU A 231 2.22 33.40 5.98
N GLU A 232 3.49 33.43 6.36
CA GLU A 232 4.52 34.26 5.75
C GLU A 232 5.43 33.37 4.89
N GLY A 233 5.73 33.81 3.66
CA GLY A 233 6.46 32.99 2.68
C GLY A 233 5.58 31.94 1.98
N THR A 234 6.21 30.99 1.29
CA THR A 234 5.54 29.84 0.67
C THR A 234 5.96 28.56 1.40
N LEU A 235 5.05 27.59 1.47
CA LEU A 235 5.35 26.26 2.00
C LEU A 235 6.40 25.56 1.13
N LEU A 236 7.33 24.90 1.80
CA LEU A 236 8.36 24.07 1.20
C LEU A 236 7.99 22.59 1.29
N GLY A 237 7.34 22.17 2.37
CA GLY A 237 6.87 20.81 2.60
C GLY A 237 5.83 20.76 3.72
N ILE A 238 5.08 19.65 3.79
CA ILE A 238 4.08 19.38 4.82
C ILE A 238 4.16 17.93 5.28
N ASP A 239 3.83 17.69 6.56
CA ASP A 239 3.64 16.34 7.09
C ASP A 239 2.81 16.35 8.39
N VAL A 240 2.12 15.25 8.69
CA VAL A 240 1.42 15.02 9.95
C VAL A 240 2.37 14.53 11.00
N ARG A 241 2.44 15.21 12.14
CA ARG A 241 3.23 14.75 13.30
C ARG A 241 2.50 13.59 14.00
N PRO A 242 3.04 12.36 14.03
CA PRO A 242 2.34 11.22 14.62
C PRO A 242 1.97 11.41 16.10
N ALA A 243 2.78 12.16 16.86
CA ALA A 243 2.56 12.40 18.28
C ALA A 243 1.32 13.26 18.62
N ASN A 244 0.77 14.02 17.66
CA ASN A 244 -0.40 14.88 17.93
C ASN A 244 -1.40 15.00 16.76
N GLY A 245 -1.13 14.37 15.61
CA GLY A 245 -2.03 14.36 14.45
C GLY A 245 -2.18 15.70 13.74
N LEU A 246 -1.37 16.72 14.06
CA LEU A 246 -1.44 18.02 13.39
C LEU A 246 -0.57 18.01 12.13
N VAL A 247 -1.06 18.66 11.05
CA VAL A 247 -0.22 18.96 9.88
C VAL A 247 0.73 20.09 10.24
N TYR A 248 2.02 19.89 10.01
CA TYR A 248 3.04 20.92 10.07
C TYR A 248 3.52 21.27 8.67
N GLY A 249 3.98 22.50 8.49
CA GLY A 249 4.69 22.92 7.29
C GLY A 249 5.83 23.88 7.60
N LEU A 250 6.87 23.83 6.78
CA LEU A 250 7.99 24.77 6.80
C LEU A 250 7.84 25.75 5.63
N THR A 251 8.11 27.03 5.85
CA THR A 251 8.07 28.05 4.79
C THR A 251 9.46 28.52 4.35
N THR A 252 9.53 29.18 3.20
CA THR A 252 10.72 29.88 2.68
C THR A 252 11.29 30.95 3.63
N THR A 253 10.54 31.38 4.64
CA THR A 253 10.99 32.32 5.68
C THR A 253 11.56 31.60 6.91
N ASN A 254 11.79 30.29 6.82
CA ASN A 254 12.28 29.42 7.90
C ASN A 254 11.34 29.36 9.11
N GLN A 255 10.04 29.54 8.88
CA GLN A 255 9.02 29.47 9.92
C GLN A 255 8.28 28.13 9.84
N ILE A 256 8.06 27.53 11.01
CA ILE A 256 7.26 26.31 11.14
C ILE A 256 5.84 26.71 11.55
N TYR A 257 4.86 26.20 10.82
CA TYR A 257 3.45 26.40 11.07
C TYR A 257 2.75 25.07 11.32
N THR A 258 1.67 25.08 12.11
CA THR A 258 0.64 24.04 12.03
C THR A 258 -0.46 24.50 11.08
N LEU A 259 -1.05 23.60 10.30
CA LEU A 259 -2.14 23.88 9.37
C LEU A 259 -3.42 23.19 9.85
N ALA A 260 -4.42 23.98 10.24
CA ALA A 260 -5.74 23.46 10.57
C ALA A 260 -6.56 23.29 9.30
N ILE A 261 -6.79 22.05 8.87
CA ILE A 261 -7.46 21.70 7.61
C ILE A 261 -8.98 21.78 7.79
N GLY A 262 -9.62 22.81 7.24
CA GLY A 262 -11.08 22.95 7.26
C GLY A 262 -11.72 22.62 5.91
N ASP A 263 -13.04 22.81 5.84
CA ASP A 263 -13.80 22.50 4.62
C ASP A 263 -13.48 23.44 3.44
N ASP A 264 -13.18 24.70 3.68
CA ASP A 264 -13.00 25.70 2.61
C ASP A 264 -11.55 26.20 2.49
N GLY A 265 -10.62 25.64 3.28
CA GLY A 265 -9.23 26.06 3.31
C GLY A 265 -8.47 25.55 4.54
N ALA A 266 -7.18 25.88 4.61
CA ALA A 266 -6.33 25.59 5.75
C ALA A 266 -5.81 26.87 6.42
N GLU A 267 -5.96 26.97 7.73
CA GLU A 267 -5.52 28.11 8.52
C GLU A 267 -4.19 27.81 9.21
N ALA A 268 -3.15 28.59 8.87
CA ALA A 268 -1.81 28.40 9.43
C ALA A 268 -1.61 29.15 10.76
N THR A 269 -1.01 28.47 11.74
CA THR A 269 -0.60 29.07 13.02
C THR A 269 0.90 28.90 13.22
N LEU A 270 1.62 30.00 13.44
CA LEU A 270 3.06 29.99 13.66
C LEU A 270 3.39 29.23 14.95
N VAL A 271 4.30 28.25 14.85
CA VAL A 271 4.80 27.45 15.97
C VAL A 271 6.18 27.98 16.39
N SER A 272 7.13 28.01 15.45
CA SER A 272 8.52 28.38 15.73
C SER A 272 9.24 28.90 14.47
N THR A 273 10.51 29.25 14.63
CA THR A 273 11.39 29.65 13.53
C THR A 273 12.69 28.87 13.65
N LEU A 274 13.20 28.35 12.55
CA LEU A 274 14.41 27.53 12.56
C LEU A 274 15.59 28.33 13.13
N SER A 275 16.38 27.68 13.99
CA SER A 275 17.60 28.25 14.56
C SER A 275 18.74 28.35 13.55
N GLU A 276 18.70 27.50 12.52
CA GLU A 276 19.59 27.52 11.36
C GLU A 276 18.72 27.61 10.09
N PRO A 277 19.04 28.48 9.13
CA PRO A 277 18.26 28.59 7.90
C PRO A 277 18.41 27.33 7.06
N PHE A 278 17.31 26.91 6.42
CA PHE A 278 17.34 25.88 5.39
C PHE A 278 17.85 26.50 4.09
N GLU A 279 18.96 25.97 3.58
CA GLU A 279 19.63 26.45 2.37
C GLU A 279 19.62 25.35 1.28
N GLY A 280 18.74 24.35 1.47
CA GLY A 280 18.67 23.14 0.67
C GLY A 280 18.06 23.27 -0.73
N GLY A 281 17.63 24.48 -1.11
CA GLY A 281 16.87 24.68 -2.35
C GLY A 281 15.43 24.20 -2.17
N ALA A 282 14.93 23.40 -3.12
CA ALA A 282 13.66 22.72 -2.91
C ALA A 282 13.80 21.68 -1.79
N VAL A 283 12.69 21.43 -1.09
CA VAL A 283 12.64 20.34 -0.12
C VAL A 283 12.38 19.05 -0.87
N SER A 284 13.29 18.11 -0.70
CA SER A 284 13.24 16.77 -1.29
C SER A 284 12.85 15.69 -0.28
N GLY A 285 12.56 16.07 0.96
CA GLY A 285 12.06 15.17 1.99
C GLY A 285 11.55 15.95 3.18
N PHE A 286 10.35 15.63 3.68
CA PHE A 286 9.72 16.33 4.78
C PHE A 286 8.86 15.35 5.57
N ASP A 287 9.36 14.81 6.69
CA ASP A 287 8.65 13.73 7.38
C ASP A 287 9.01 13.65 8.88
N PHE A 288 8.04 13.33 9.74
CA PHE A 288 8.28 13.16 11.16
C PHE A 288 8.76 11.75 11.50
N ASN A 289 9.91 11.68 12.17
CA ASN A 289 10.32 10.45 12.80
C ASN A 289 9.38 10.13 14.00
N PRO A 290 8.58 9.05 13.97
CA PRO A 290 7.58 8.76 15.01
C PRO A 290 8.20 8.33 16.35
N VAL A 291 9.46 7.88 16.34
CA VAL A 291 10.18 7.42 17.54
C VAL A 291 10.90 8.58 18.22
N ALA A 292 11.64 9.37 17.44
CA ALA A 292 12.41 10.51 17.94
C ALA A 292 11.55 11.77 18.13
N ASP A 293 10.37 11.80 17.53
CA ASP A 293 9.46 12.95 17.50
C ASP A 293 10.18 14.21 16.96
N ARG A 294 10.85 14.05 15.82
CA ARG A 294 11.59 15.12 15.15
C ARG A 294 11.23 15.15 13.68
N LEU A 295 11.02 16.36 13.17
CA LEU A 295 10.84 16.59 11.75
C LEU A 295 12.19 16.43 11.04
N ARG A 296 12.20 15.62 10.00
CA ARG A 296 13.30 15.45 9.06
C ARG A 296 13.05 16.34 7.85
N VAL A 297 14.03 17.13 7.44
CA VAL A 297 13.96 17.92 6.20
C VAL A 297 15.22 17.65 5.38
N VAL A 298 15.04 17.21 4.14
CA VAL A 298 16.12 16.93 3.19
C VAL A 298 16.04 17.96 2.06
N GLY A 299 17.19 18.45 1.61
CA GLY A 299 17.30 19.37 0.47
C GLY A 299 17.93 18.76 -0.78
N GLU A 300 17.72 19.41 -1.92
CA GLU A 300 18.36 19.07 -3.21
C GLU A 300 19.89 19.13 -3.18
N ASN A 301 20.46 19.81 -2.19
CA ASN A 301 21.91 19.93 -1.99
C ASN A 301 22.49 18.90 -0.99
N ASP A 302 21.77 17.79 -0.77
CA ASP A 302 22.12 16.70 0.15
C ASP A 302 22.06 17.08 1.65
N GLN A 303 21.59 18.29 1.98
CA GLN A 303 21.44 18.74 3.36
C GLN A 303 20.37 17.92 4.09
N ASP A 304 20.73 17.40 5.27
CA ASP A 304 19.85 16.59 6.12
C ASP A 304 19.62 17.26 7.50
N PHE A 305 18.43 17.80 7.73
CA PHE A 305 18.06 18.51 8.96
C PHE A 305 17.18 17.67 9.88
N ARG A 306 17.51 17.68 11.17
CA ARG A 306 16.65 17.21 12.24
C ARG A 306 16.15 18.39 13.06
N ILE A 307 14.84 18.54 13.15
CA ILE A 307 14.21 19.74 13.68
C ILE A 307 13.32 19.37 14.88
N ASN A 308 13.50 20.09 15.99
CA ASN A 308 12.48 20.14 17.04
C ASN A 308 11.51 21.28 16.70
N VAL A 309 10.32 20.92 16.20
CA VAL A 309 9.33 21.89 15.70
C VAL A 309 8.78 22.82 16.78
N ASP A 310 8.74 22.39 18.05
CA ASP A 310 8.22 23.19 19.16
C ASP A 310 9.15 24.36 19.53
N THR A 311 10.44 24.22 19.25
CA THR A 311 11.47 25.22 19.60
C THR A 311 12.16 25.85 18.39
N GLY A 312 12.04 25.23 17.21
CA GLY A 312 12.78 25.58 16.01
C GLY A 312 14.25 25.16 16.05
N ALA A 313 14.70 24.42 17.06
CA ALA A 313 16.10 24.00 17.15
C ALA A 313 16.43 22.99 16.04
N VAL A 314 17.47 23.30 15.26
CA VAL A 314 17.97 22.49 14.14
C VAL A 314 19.26 21.78 14.54
N ILE A 315 19.36 20.50 14.17
CA ILE A 315 20.61 19.76 14.08
C ILE A 315 20.84 19.45 12.60
N VAL A 316 21.99 19.86 12.08
CA VAL A 316 22.45 19.48 10.74
C VAL A 316 23.17 18.14 10.88
N ASP A 317 22.58 17.09 10.31
CA ASP A 317 23.12 15.73 10.29
C ASP A 317 24.10 15.59 9.08
N GLY A 318 24.56 14.37 8.77
CA GLY A 318 25.50 14.13 7.67
C GLY A 318 24.86 14.33 6.29
N ASP A 319 25.63 14.85 5.32
CA ASP A 319 25.18 14.98 3.94
C ASP A 319 24.85 13.61 3.34
N LEU A 320 23.82 13.56 2.48
CA LEU A 320 23.40 12.33 1.83
C LEU A 320 24.51 11.74 0.93
N ALA A 321 24.78 10.46 1.09
CA ALA A 321 25.73 9.73 0.26
C ALA A 321 25.42 8.22 0.23
N PHE A 322 25.61 7.60 -0.93
CA PHE A 322 25.55 6.14 -1.05
C PHE A 322 26.63 5.46 -0.22
N ALA A 323 26.26 4.35 0.43
CA ALA A 323 27.19 3.54 1.20
C ALA A 323 28.34 3.02 0.31
N PRO A 324 29.55 2.80 0.86
CA PRO A 324 30.70 2.36 0.06
C PRO A 324 30.51 1.04 -0.71
N GLU A 325 29.67 0.15 -0.18
CA GLU A 325 29.32 -1.15 -0.77
C GLU A 325 28.04 -1.13 -1.61
N ASP A 326 27.37 0.01 -1.71
CA ASP A 326 26.17 0.17 -2.51
C ASP A 326 26.47 0.11 -4.03
N VAL A 327 25.50 -0.30 -4.83
CA VAL A 327 25.64 -0.35 -6.30
C VAL A 327 25.90 1.04 -6.91
N ASN A 328 25.42 2.10 -6.26
CA ASN A 328 25.57 3.49 -6.66
C ASN A 328 26.67 4.23 -5.88
N ALA A 329 27.58 3.50 -5.21
CA ALA A 329 28.68 4.10 -4.44
C ALA A 329 29.46 5.15 -5.25
N GLY A 330 29.53 6.37 -4.71
CA GLY A 330 30.24 7.51 -5.32
C GLY A 330 29.42 8.34 -6.31
N ALA A 331 28.18 7.95 -6.61
CA ALA A 331 27.21 8.84 -7.26
C ALA A 331 26.73 9.92 -6.26
N ASN A 332 26.35 11.10 -6.78
CA ASN A 332 25.63 12.09 -5.98
C ASN A 332 24.14 11.71 -5.99
N PRO A 333 23.49 11.53 -4.83
CA PRO A 333 22.07 11.26 -4.80
C PRO A 333 21.26 12.47 -5.31
N SER A 334 20.03 12.21 -5.73
CA SER A 334 19.04 13.20 -6.14
C SER A 334 17.70 12.85 -5.51
N VAL A 335 17.68 12.89 -4.17
CA VAL A 335 16.49 12.57 -3.39
C VAL A 335 15.37 13.57 -3.70
N THR A 336 14.11 13.12 -3.76
CA THR A 336 12.90 13.93 -4.01
C THR A 336 11.71 13.60 -3.11
N GLY A 337 11.80 12.53 -2.33
CA GLY A 337 10.87 12.26 -1.22
C GLY A 337 11.56 11.49 -0.09
N SER A 338 11.05 11.65 1.13
CA SER A 338 11.48 10.92 2.34
C SER A 338 10.26 10.56 3.17
N ALA A 339 10.19 9.35 3.72
CA ALA A 339 9.09 8.93 4.60
C ALA A 339 9.54 7.87 5.62
N TYR A 340 9.01 7.94 6.84
CA TYR A 340 9.26 7.00 7.92
C TYR A 340 8.19 5.91 8.02
N THR A 341 8.61 4.67 8.27
CA THR A 341 7.67 3.60 8.64
C THR A 341 7.17 3.75 10.07
N ASN A 342 6.05 3.10 10.39
CA ASN A 342 5.41 3.10 11.71
C ASN A 342 5.07 4.52 12.18
N ALA A 343 4.56 5.36 11.28
CA ALA A 343 4.17 6.76 11.50
C ALA A 343 2.90 6.90 12.37
N PHE A 344 2.92 6.31 13.57
CA PHE A 344 1.86 6.40 14.57
C PHE A 344 2.42 6.76 15.95
N ALA A 345 1.57 7.30 16.82
CA ALA A 345 1.95 7.67 18.19
C ALA A 345 2.42 6.43 18.99
N GLY A 346 3.55 6.55 19.69
CA GLY A 346 4.08 5.47 20.52
C GLY A 346 4.90 4.40 19.77
N ALA A 347 5.21 4.62 18.48
CA ALA A 347 6.08 3.72 17.72
C ALA A 347 7.43 3.50 18.43
N THR A 348 7.89 2.25 18.48
CA THR A 348 9.14 1.86 19.14
C THR A 348 10.30 1.62 18.17
N ALA A 349 10.00 1.53 16.88
CA ALA A 349 10.95 1.36 15.80
C ALA A 349 10.43 2.02 14.52
N THR A 350 11.34 2.50 13.69
CA THR A 350 11.04 3.13 12.39
C THR A 350 12.24 2.99 11.45
N GLN A 351 11.98 3.03 10.14
CA GLN A 351 12.97 3.08 9.08
C GLN A 351 12.68 4.27 8.18
N LEU A 352 13.73 4.95 7.71
CA LEU A 352 13.62 6.06 6.77
C LEU A 352 13.86 5.58 5.35
N PHE A 353 12.88 5.77 4.47
CA PHE A 353 13.01 5.52 3.04
C PHE A 353 13.07 6.82 2.28
N ASN A 354 13.77 6.83 1.14
CA ASN A 354 13.86 7.95 0.22
C ASN A 354 13.55 7.53 -1.22
N LEU A 355 13.12 8.48 -2.04
CA LEU A 355 13.03 8.33 -3.49
C LEU A 355 14.15 9.12 -4.16
N ASP A 356 14.85 8.50 -5.12
CA ASP A 356 15.87 9.17 -5.94
C ASP A 356 15.38 9.29 -7.39
N SER A 357 15.28 10.53 -7.87
CA SER A 357 14.77 10.87 -9.21
C SER A 357 15.79 10.74 -10.33
N ALA A 358 17.10 10.72 -10.01
CA ALA A 358 18.11 10.52 -11.05
C ALA A 358 18.30 9.03 -11.38
N LEU A 359 18.01 8.17 -10.40
CA LEU A 359 18.19 6.72 -10.49
C LEU A 359 16.88 5.93 -10.56
N ASP A 360 15.73 6.61 -10.49
CA ASP A 360 14.39 6.01 -10.44
C ASP A 360 14.31 4.88 -9.42
N SER A 361 14.74 5.15 -8.19
CA SER A 361 14.94 4.10 -7.18
C SER A 361 14.40 4.44 -5.80
N LEU A 362 13.94 3.40 -5.11
CA LEU A 362 13.68 3.44 -3.67
C LEU A 362 14.98 3.17 -2.91
N LEU A 363 15.25 3.99 -1.91
CA LEU A 363 16.44 3.92 -1.07
C LEU A 363 16.06 3.76 0.40
N LEU A 364 16.89 3.07 1.18
CA LEU A 364 16.86 3.03 2.63
C LEU A 364 17.98 3.95 3.17
N GLN A 365 17.64 4.91 4.03
CA GLN A 365 18.64 5.72 4.72
C GLN A 365 18.98 5.12 6.08
N SER A 366 20.16 4.52 6.17
CA SER A 366 20.60 3.81 7.37
C SER A 366 22.12 3.85 7.55
N PRO A 367 22.61 4.49 8.64
CA PRO A 367 21.86 5.25 9.65
C PRO A 367 21.31 6.58 9.12
N PRO A 368 20.10 7.03 9.53
CA PRO A 368 19.53 8.31 9.09
C PRO A 368 20.45 9.50 9.35
N ASN A 369 20.95 9.67 10.58
CA ASN A 369 21.74 10.86 10.94
C ASN A 369 23.14 10.91 10.28
N ASP A 370 23.57 9.81 9.64
CA ASP A 370 24.83 9.76 8.90
C ASP A 370 24.63 10.09 7.40
N GLY A 371 23.38 10.29 6.96
CA GLY A 371 23.03 10.51 5.55
C GLY A 371 23.27 9.31 4.63
N THR A 372 23.54 8.12 5.20
CA THR A 372 23.98 6.96 4.41
C THR A 372 22.82 6.29 3.70
N LEU A 373 22.89 6.19 2.37
CA LEU A 373 21.87 5.62 1.50
C LEU A 373 22.26 4.21 1.02
N GLN A 374 21.26 3.32 0.97
CA GLN A 374 21.36 1.97 0.41
C GLN A 374 20.22 1.78 -0.60
N THR A 375 20.51 1.32 -1.81
CA THR A 375 19.50 1.07 -2.84
C THR A 375 18.69 -0.19 -2.52
N VAL A 376 17.36 -0.03 -2.47
CA VAL A 376 16.40 -1.14 -2.30
C VAL A 376 16.07 -1.76 -3.65
N GLY A 377 15.67 -0.93 -4.62
CA GLY A 377 15.37 -1.36 -5.98
C GLY A 377 14.80 -0.25 -6.85
N ALA A 378 14.64 -0.55 -8.14
CA ALA A 378 14.10 0.39 -9.12
C ALA A 378 12.58 0.52 -8.98
N LEU A 379 12.07 1.74 -9.20
CA LEU A 379 10.65 2.09 -9.15
C LEU A 379 9.87 1.48 -10.32
N GLY A 380 10.53 1.33 -11.47
CA GLY A 380 9.91 0.84 -12.71
C GLY A 380 9.21 1.93 -13.54
N PHE A 381 9.39 3.20 -13.18
CA PHE A 381 8.96 4.38 -13.95
C PHE A 381 9.92 5.55 -13.72
N ASP A 382 9.87 6.55 -14.62
CA ASP A 382 10.67 7.78 -14.56
C ASP A 382 10.08 8.74 -13.50
N LEU A 383 10.80 8.96 -12.41
CA LEU A 383 10.37 9.79 -11.29
C LEU A 383 10.72 11.25 -11.54
N ASP A 384 9.72 12.15 -11.45
CA ASP A 384 9.99 13.58 -11.58
C ASP A 384 10.72 14.15 -10.35
N THR A 385 11.37 15.28 -10.56
CA THR A 385 11.98 16.12 -9.53
C THR A 385 10.96 16.69 -8.55
N LEU A 386 9.72 16.92 -9.00
CA LEU A 386 8.61 17.36 -8.15
C LEU A 386 7.67 16.18 -7.86
N GLY A 387 7.43 15.95 -6.58
CA GLY A 387 6.57 14.87 -6.13
C GLY A 387 6.32 14.91 -4.63
N GLY A 388 5.90 13.76 -4.10
CA GLY A 388 5.79 13.56 -2.66
C GLY A 388 5.87 12.07 -2.34
N PHE A 389 6.27 11.74 -1.12
CA PHE A 389 6.40 10.38 -0.64
C PHE A 389 5.85 10.30 0.77
N GLU A 390 5.01 9.30 1.05
CA GLU A 390 4.33 9.12 2.33
C GLU A 390 4.21 7.62 2.63
N ILE A 391 4.40 7.23 3.89
CA ILE A 391 4.18 5.86 4.37
C ILE A 391 3.11 5.87 5.47
N VAL A 392 1.89 5.57 5.05
CA VAL A 392 0.75 5.46 5.96
C VAL A 392 0.88 4.19 6.78
N SER A 393 0.79 4.32 8.10
CA SER A 393 1.05 3.22 9.03
C SER A 393 -0.13 2.94 9.95
N SER A 394 -0.40 1.67 10.24
CA SER A 394 -1.33 1.26 11.30
C SER A 394 -0.58 1.01 12.61
N SER A 395 -1.24 1.17 13.76
CA SER A 395 -0.67 0.82 15.07
C SER A 395 -0.39 -0.69 15.21
N ALA A 396 -1.00 -1.52 14.37
CA ALA A 396 -0.72 -2.95 14.26
C ALA A 396 0.63 -3.25 13.56
N GLY A 397 1.26 -2.24 12.95
CA GLY A 397 2.57 -2.34 12.30
C GLY A 397 2.52 -2.48 10.78
N ASP A 398 1.34 -2.32 10.16
CA ASP A 398 1.23 -2.31 8.70
C ASP A 398 1.75 -0.99 8.14
N ASN A 399 2.44 -1.05 7.00
CA ASN A 399 3.03 0.10 6.33
C ASN A 399 2.64 0.08 4.86
N THR A 400 2.04 1.17 4.38
CA THR A 400 1.68 1.34 2.97
C THR A 400 2.34 2.59 2.43
N ALA A 401 3.21 2.41 1.43
CA ALA A 401 3.93 3.50 0.81
C ALA A 401 3.20 4.04 -0.42
N PHE A 402 3.15 5.37 -0.53
CA PHE A 402 2.59 6.11 -1.65
C PHE A 402 3.58 7.14 -2.15
N ALA A 403 3.64 7.30 -3.48
CA ALA A 403 4.36 8.40 -4.10
C ALA A 403 3.49 9.12 -5.11
N VAL A 404 3.81 10.38 -5.35
CA VAL A 404 3.25 11.15 -6.43
C VAL A 404 4.35 11.63 -7.36
N SER A 405 4.13 11.48 -8.66
CA SER A 405 4.97 12.01 -9.73
C SER A 405 4.08 12.41 -10.91
N ASN A 406 4.26 13.61 -11.46
CA ASN A 406 3.48 14.11 -12.61
C ASN A 406 1.96 13.94 -12.45
N ALA A 407 1.42 14.39 -11.32
CA ALA A 407 0.01 14.23 -10.93
C ALA A 407 -0.50 12.78 -10.92
N THR A 408 0.38 11.77 -10.95
CA THR A 408 -0.01 10.36 -10.89
C THR A 408 0.33 9.81 -9.52
N LEU A 409 -0.64 9.14 -8.90
CA LEU A 409 -0.47 8.44 -7.63
C LEU A 409 0.09 7.04 -7.90
N TYR A 410 1.06 6.62 -7.09
CA TYR A 410 1.64 5.29 -7.09
C TYR A 410 1.61 4.71 -5.68
N THR A 411 1.47 3.39 -5.57
CA THR A 411 1.84 2.64 -4.36
C THR A 411 3.18 1.92 -4.59
N LEU A 412 3.98 1.76 -3.53
CA LEU A 412 5.32 1.21 -3.61
C LEU A 412 5.49 0.00 -2.71
N ASN A 413 6.20 -1.01 -3.21
CA ASN A 413 6.67 -2.11 -2.38
C ASN A 413 7.99 -1.71 -1.69
N LEU A 414 7.98 -1.61 -0.36
CA LEU A 414 9.15 -1.18 0.43
C LEU A 414 10.29 -2.21 0.47
N GLU A 415 10.05 -3.47 0.07
CA GLU A 415 11.07 -4.52 0.02
C GLU A 415 11.78 -4.59 -1.35
N SER A 416 11.05 -4.37 -2.44
CA SER A 416 11.57 -4.50 -3.81
C SER A 416 11.81 -3.16 -4.51
N GLY A 417 11.20 -2.08 -4.04
CA GLY A 417 11.21 -0.77 -4.69
C GLY A 417 10.17 -0.60 -5.80
N VAL A 418 9.52 -1.67 -6.26
CA VAL A 418 8.61 -1.60 -7.42
C VAL A 418 7.38 -0.74 -7.09
N ALA A 419 7.05 0.19 -7.99
CA ALA A 419 5.86 1.03 -7.92
C ALA A 419 4.74 0.52 -8.83
N THR A 420 3.49 0.74 -8.41
CA THR A 420 2.28 0.44 -9.17
C THR A 420 1.42 1.69 -9.25
N SER A 421 1.01 2.10 -10.46
CA SER A 421 0.16 3.27 -10.64
C SER A 421 -1.26 3.03 -10.10
N LEU A 422 -1.77 3.99 -9.35
CA LEU A 422 -3.16 4.06 -8.87
C LEU A 422 -4.01 5.05 -9.69
N GLY A 423 -3.42 5.70 -10.69
CA GLY A 423 -4.09 6.63 -11.60
C GLY A 423 -3.76 8.11 -11.35
N ALA A 424 -4.33 8.97 -12.19
CA ALA A 424 -4.14 10.42 -12.11
C ALA A 424 -4.90 11.03 -10.93
N ILE A 425 -4.31 12.05 -10.33
CA ILE A 425 -4.87 12.89 -9.28
C ILE A 425 -5.58 14.07 -9.95
N GLY A 426 -6.87 14.20 -9.69
CA GLY A 426 -7.73 15.19 -10.36
C GLY A 426 -8.08 14.81 -11.80
N SER A 427 -8.91 15.65 -12.44
CA SER A 427 -9.48 15.35 -13.76
C SER A 427 -8.84 16.11 -14.93
N ASP A 428 -7.93 17.04 -14.66
CA ASP A 428 -7.37 17.98 -15.65
C ASP A 428 -5.84 17.90 -15.80
N ASN A 429 -5.14 17.05 -15.04
CA ASN A 429 -3.67 16.92 -15.03
C ASN A 429 -2.92 18.27 -14.88
N GLU A 430 -3.55 19.29 -14.29
CA GLU A 430 -2.93 20.61 -14.10
C GLU A 430 -2.22 20.74 -12.74
N LEU A 431 -2.23 19.70 -11.91
CA LEU A 431 -1.63 19.72 -10.57
C LEU A 431 -0.15 19.38 -10.60
N THR A 432 0.69 20.32 -10.22
CA THR A 432 2.09 20.05 -9.85
C THR A 432 2.15 19.88 -8.34
N LEU A 433 2.52 18.68 -7.87
CA LEU A 433 2.62 18.36 -6.45
C LEU A 433 4.10 18.32 -6.03
N GLN A 434 4.40 18.92 -4.88
CA GLN A 434 5.75 19.03 -4.27
C GLN A 434 5.78 18.56 -2.81
N GLY A 435 4.73 17.85 -2.39
CA GLY A 435 4.63 17.24 -1.06
C GLY A 435 3.39 16.37 -0.98
N LEU A 436 3.44 15.38 -0.10
CA LEU A 436 2.37 14.43 0.13
C LEU A 436 2.40 14.07 1.62
N THR A 437 1.24 14.03 2.26
CA THR A 437 1.13 13.48 3.61
C THR A 437 -0.23 12.81 3.81
N ALA A 438 -0.37 11.96 4.82
CA ALA A 438 -1.68 11.47 5.25
C ALA A 438 -2.61 12.66 5.60
N ALA A 439 -3.86 12.64 5.12
CA ALA A 439 -4.81 13.66 5.52
C ALA A 439 -5.27 13.39 6.97
N PRO A 440 -5.05 14.33 7.91
CA PRO A 440 -5.69 14.19 9.22
C PRO A 440 -7.20 14.36 9.08
N PRO A 441 -7.99 13.90 10.06
CA PRO A 441 -9.40 14.25 10.15
C PRO A 441 -9.56 15.78 10.06
N MET A 442 -10.45 16.28 9.20
CA MET A 442 -10.64 17.72 8.99
C MET A 442 -10.94 18.44 10.31
N ALA A 443 -10.15 19.47 10.61
CA ALA A 443 -10.33 20.37 11.74
C ALA A 443 -11.69 21.09 11.63
N GLY A 444 -12.59 20.80 12.56
CA GLY A 444 -13.97 21.29 12.54
C GLY A 444 -15.01 20.17 12.54
N VAL A 445 -14.59 18.90 12.44
CA VAL A 445 -15.40 17.80 12.94
C VAL A 445 -15.00 17.58 14.39
N ASP A 446 -15.82 18.08 15.32
CA ASP A 446 -15.72 17.63 16.71
C ASP A 446 -15.80 16.09 16.69
N PRO A 447 -14.82 15.36 17.27
CA PRO A 447 -14.98 13.94 17.47
C PRO A 447 -16.35 13.70 18.07
N LEU A 448 -17.07 12.68 17.60
CA LEU A 448 -18.39 12.39 18.13
C LEU A 448 -18.26 12.38 19.67
N PRO A 449 -19.01 13.23 20.40
CA PRO A 449 -18.76 13.42 21.82
C PRO A 449 -18.85 12.10 22.58
N GLU A 450 -19.60 11.13 22.06
CA GLU A 450 -19.76 9.77 22.57
C GLU A 450 -18.52 8.87 22.45
N LEU A 451 -17.44 9.28 21.76
CA LEU A 451 -16.21 8.49 21.61
C LEU A 451 -15.28 8.61 22.81
N PHE A 452 -14.54 7.53 23.05
CA PHE A 452 -13.41 7.46 23.97
C PHE A 452 -12.13 7.69 23.18
N ASP A 453 -11.55 8.88 23.32
CA ASP A 453 -10.22 9.19 22.76
C ASP A 453 -9.14 8.64 23.67
N LEU A 454 -8.53 7.53 23.25
CA LEU A 454 -7.37 6.94 23.92
C LEU A 454 -6.08 7.08 23.10
N THR A 455 -6.08 7.92 22.06
CA THR A 455 -4.94 8.07 21.14
C THR A 455 -3.69 8.61 21.83
N GLY A 456 -3.85 9.36 22.92
CA GLY A 456 -2.75 9.92 23.71
C GLY A 456 -2.17 9.01 24.80
N PHE A 457 -2.55 7.73 24.86
CA PHE A 457 -2.13 6.80 25.93
C PHE A 457 -1.45 5.54 25.37
N ASP A 458 -0.36 5.12 26.02
CA ASP A 458 0.40 3.91 25.69
C ASP A 458 -0.10 2.67 26.46
N GLY A 459 -0.11 1.50 25.80
CA GLY A 459 -0.46 0.21 26.40
C GLY A 459 -1.94 0.03 26.75
N ASP A 460 -2.31 -1.05 27.43
CA ASP A 460 -3.68 -1.24 27.92
C ASP A 460 -4.04 -0.14 28.92
N VAL A 461 -4.94 0.76 28.52
CA VAL A 461 -5.49 1.78 29.39
C VAL A 461 -6.60 1.14 30.19
N ALA A 462 -6.38 1.03 31.51
CA ALA A 462 -7.49 0.81 32.41
C ALA A 462 -8.42 2.03 32.29
N VAL A 463 -9.56 1.84 31.61
CA VAL A 463 -10.68 2.78 31.66
C VAL A 463 -11.22 2.68 33.08
N ASN A 464 -10.60 3.46 33.96
CA ASN A 464 -10.85 3.38 35.38
C ASN A 464 -12.25 3.94 35.69
N VAL A 465 -13.09 2.97 36.05
CA VAL A 465 -14.31 3.06 36.85
C VAL A 465 -15.51 3.59 36.08
N ILE A 466 -16.30 2.66 35.52
CA ILE A 466 -17.76 2.81 35.49
C ILE A 466 -18.19 2.87 36.97
N ARG A 467 -18.39 4.06 37.54
CA ARG A 467 -18.72 4.26 38.97
C ARG A 467 -20.14 3.84 39.33
N ARG A 468 -20.97 3.68 38.30
CA ARG A 468 -22.33 3.23 38.44
C ARG A 468 -22.77 2.74 37.09
N LEU A 469 -22.72 1.44 36.85
CA LEU A 469 -23.52 0.82 35.81
C LEU A 469 -24.92 0.69 36.41
N SER A 470 -25.87 1.57 36.11
CA SER A 470 -27.26 1.40 36.54
C SER A 470 -28.18 1.14 35.36
N ARG A 471 -29.12 0.22 35.55
CA ARG A 471 -30.14 -0.15 34.57
C ARG A 471 -31.53 0.06 35.16
N GLU A 472 -32.40 0.77 34.44
CA GLU A 472 -33.85 0.76 34.60
C GLU A 472 -34.44 0.44 33.22
N ALA A 473 -34.29 -0.80 32.76
CA ALA A 473 -34.50 -1.12 31.35
C ALA A 473 -35.37 -2.36 31.16
N PHE A 474 -36.23 -2.33 30.14
CA PHE A 474 -37.16 -3.42 29.83
C PHE A 474 -36.42 -4.70 29.36
N PHE A 475 -35.19 -4.56 28.87
CA PHE A 475 -34.39 -5.63 28.26
C PHE A 475 -33.02 -5.83 28.93
N ASP A 476 -32.46 -7.04 28.82
CA ASP A 476 -31.13 -7.38 29.36
C ASP A 476 -30.02 -6.75 28.51
N ASN A 477 -29.72 -5.48 28.77
CA ASN A 477 -28.76 -4.72 27.99
C ASN A 477 -27.32 -5.06 28.37
N VAL A 478 -26.46 -5.26 27.36
CA VAL A 478 -25.03 -5.55 27.55
C VAL A 478 -24.21 -4.47 26.85
N LEU A 479 -23.31 -3.81 27.57
CA LEU A 479 -22.39 -2.84 27.00
C LEU A 479 -21.10 -3.51 26.54
N SER A 480 -20.71 -3.20 25.31
CA SER A 480 -19.41 -3.51 24.71
C SER A 480 -18.86 -2.27 24.00
N PHE A 481 -17.71 -2.42 23.34
CA PHE A 481 -17.01 -1.38 22.60
C PHE A 481 -16.48 -1.94 21.27
N TYR A 482 -16.22 -1.05 20.32
CA TYR A 482 -15.50 -1.35 19.08
C TYR A 482 -14.54 -0.20 18.78
N GLU A 483 -13.45 -0.52 18.09
CA GLU A 483 -12.45 0.45 17.65
C GLU A 483 -12.98 1.28 16.47
N THR A 484 -12.55 2.54 16.39
CA THR A 484 -12.98 3.48 15.37
C THR A 484 -11.90 4.53 15.10
N ASP A 485 -12.05 5.29 14.01
CA ASP A 485 -11.37 6.58 13.83
C ASP A 485 -12.04 7.71 14.64
N ALA A 486 -11.47 8.92 14.57
CA ALA A 486 -12.00 10.12 15.25
C ALA A 486 -13.43 10.52 14.81
N LEU A 487 -13.89 10.00 13.67
CA LEU A 487 -15.18 10.29 13.05
C LEU A 487 -16.24 9.20 13.33
N GLY A 488 -15.89 8.18 14.10
CA GLY A 488 -16.80 7.06 14.37
C GLY A 488 -16.79 6.00 13.27
N ARG A 489 -15.85 6.02 12.30
CA ARG A 489 -15.84 5.03 11.22
C ARG A 489 -15.38 3.65 11.67
N VAL A 490 -16.08 2.64 11.16
CA VAL A 490 -15.72 1.21 11.29
C VAL A 490 -15.88 0.55 9.92
N ASP A 491 -14.90 -0.26 9.51
CA ASP A 491 -14.82 -0.86 8.16
C ASP A 491 -15.02 0.15 7.01
N GLY A 492 -14.54 1.38 7.19
CA GLY A 492 -14.65 2.47 6.21
C GLY A 492 -16.04 3.13 6.11
N LEU A 493 -17.02 2.69 6.91
CA LEU A 493 -18.38 3.25 6.94
C LEU A 493 -18.50 4.34 7.99
N LEU A 494 -19.14 5.47 7.66
CA LEU A 494 -19.48 6.51 8.62
C LEU A 494 -20.72 6.12 9.44
N PRO A 495 -20.82 6.61 10.70
CA PRO A 495 -22.04 6.52 11.49
C PRO A 495 -23.27 6.95 10.68
N GLY A 496 -24.25 6.05 10.56
CA GLY A 496 -25.49 6.27 9.81
C GLY A 496 -25.47 5.76 8.36
N ASP A 497 -24.32 5.31 7.85
CA ASP A 497 -24.25 4.64 6.55
C ASP A 497 -24.98 3.29 6.56
N GLN A 498 -25.44 2.87 5.38
CA GLN A 498 -26.06 1.56 5.24
C GLN A 498 -25.04 0.46 5.54
N GLY A 499 -25.33 -0.38 6.54
CA GLY A 499 -24.45 -1.49 6.94
C GLY A 499 -23.55 -1.16 8.12
N TYR A 500 -23.52 0.09 8.58
CA TYR A 500 -22.72 0.52 9.73
C TYR A 500 -22.96 -0.36 10.97
N GLU A 501 -24.22 -0.63 11.32
CA GLU A 501 -24.57 -1.48 12.46
C GLU A 501 -24.02 -2.91 12.36
N ALA A 502 -23.96 -3.46 11.15
CA ALA A 502 -23.40 -4.80 10.93
C ALA A 502 -21.88 -4.80 11.07
N ALA A 503 -21.22 -3.73 10.60
CA ALA A 503 -19.78 -3.54 10.77
C ALA A 503 -19.41 -3.33 12.25
N ALA A 504 -20.17 -2.49 12.98
CA ALA A 504 -20.00 -2.32 14.42
C ALA A 504 -20.20 -3.64 15.18
N ALA A 505 -21.22 -4.43 14.83
CA ALA A 505 -21.45 -5.75 15.43
C ALA A 505 -20.30 -6.74 15.18
N ALA A 506 -19.70 -6.70 13.99
CA ALA A 506 -18.60 -7.58 13.61
C ALA A 506 -17.27 -7.21 14.29
N ASN A 507 -17.10 -5.94 14.64
CA ASN A 507 -15.87 -5.38 15.23
C ASN A 507 -15.97 -5.13 16.74
N LEU A 508 -16.98 -5.68 17.42
CA LEU A 508 -17.03 -5.63 18.88
C LEU A 508 -15.79 -6.30 19.48
N ILE A 509 -15.22 -5.67 20.51
CA ILE A 509 -14.05 -6.18 21.19
C ILE A 509 -14.42 -7.44 21.98
N ASP A 510 -13.78 -8.54 21.61
CA ASP A 510 -13.94 -9.82 22.28
C ASP A 510 -13.55 -9.73 23.76
N GLY A 511 -14.39 -10.34 24.61
CA GLY A 511 -14.13 -10.41 26.06
C GLY A 511 -14.60 -9.19 26.87
N ILE A 512 -15.14 -8.14 26.22
CA ILE A 512 -15.81 -7.04 26.90
C ILE A 512 -17.32 -7.22 26.80
N SER A 513 -17.95 -7.54 27.93
CA SER A 513 -19.40 -7.70 28.03
C SER A 513 -19.86 -7.29 29.42
N LEU A 514 -20.32 -6.06 29.53
CA LEU A 514 -20.67 -5.46 30.81
C LEU A 514 -22.17 -5.51 31.01
N PHE A 515 -22.58 -6.11 32.12
CA PHE A 515 -23.98 -6.31 32.44
C PHE A 515 -24.25 -5.93 33.89
N VAL A 516 -25.39 -5.28 34.12
CA VAL A 516 -25.96 -5.07 35.44
C VAL A 516 -27.43 -5.47 35.43
N GLY A 517 -27.89 -6.06 36.54
CA GLY A 517 -29.30 -6.40 36.71
C GLY A 517 -30.19 -5.14 36.81
N ASP A 518 -31.46 -5.31 36.50
CA ASP A 518 -32.46 -4.25 36.63
C ASP A 518 -32.49 -3.64 38.04
N ASN A 519 -32.55 -2.31 38.11
CA ASN A 519 -32.50 -1.49 39.32
C ASN A 519 -31.27 -1.75 40.22
N GLN A 520 -30.19 -2.33 39.67
CA GLN A 520 -28.93 -2.53 40.39
C GLN A 520 -27.89 -1.52 39.95
N SER A 521 -26.84 -1.39 40.76
CA SER A 521 -25.63 -0.69 40.36
C SER A 521 -24.37 -1.45 40.74
N THR A 522 -23.38 -1.48 39.84
CA THR A 522 -22.06 -2.03 40.13
C THR A 522 -20.96 -1.11 39.62
N ASP A 523 -19.81 -1.18 40.30
CA ASP A 523 -18.55 -0.64 39.79
C ASP A 523 -17.90 -1.68 38.89
N VAL A 524 -17.42 -1.28 37.71
CA VAL A 524 -16.68 -2.17 36.80
C VAL A 524 -15.46 -1.44 36.25
N THR A 525 -14.36 -2.18 36.13
CA THR A 525 -13.15 -1.73 35.43
C THR A 525 -13.07 -2.46 34.10
N VAL A 526 -12.88 -1.69 33.02
CA VAL A 526 -12.61 -2.21 31.68
C VAL A 526 -11.21 -1.79 31.29
N SER A 527 -10.49 -2.67 30.62
CA SER A 527 -9.23 -2.32 29.97
C SER A 527 -9.51 -2.19 28.48
N LEU A 528 -9.20 -1.04 27.90
CA LEU A 528 -9.17 -0.84 26.46
C LEU A 528 -7.72 -0.61 26.05
N PRO A 529 -7.27 -1.15 24.90
CA PRO A 529 -5.97 -0.79 24.37
C PRO A 529 -5.88 0.73 24.16
N GLY A 530 -4.72 1.33 24.43
CA GLY A 530 -4.43 2.72 24.07
C GLY A 530 -4.09 2.87 22.59
N GLY A 531 -4.01 4.11 22.10
CA GLY A 531 -3.61 4.42 20.73
C GLY A 531 -4.72 4.50 19.69
N ALA A 532 -5.99 4.37 20.10
CA ALA A 532 -7.14 4.40 19.20
C ALA A 532 -8.35 5.16 19.78
N TYR A 533 -9.36 5.42 18.95
CA TYR A 533 -10.68 5.84 19.41
C TYR A 533 -11.56 4.61 19.60
N TYR A 534 -12.42 4.64 20.63
CA TYR A 534 -13.41 3.58 20.86
C TYR A 534 -14.82 4.16 20.92
N ALA A 535 -15.76 3.45 20.30
CA ALA A 535 -17.18 3.75 20.38
C ALA A 535 -17.89 2.71 21.26
N PRO A 536 -18.86 3.13 22.10
CA PRO A 536 -19.68 2.18 22.85
C PRO A 536 -20.77 1.54 21.96
N ALA A 537 -21.11 0.30 22.26
CA ALA A 537 -22.23 -0.43 21.67
C ALA A 537 -23.08 -1.07 22.77
N LEU A 538 -24.37 -0.72 22.82
CA LEU A 538 -25.34 -1.37 23.70
C LEU A 538 -26.05 -2.48 22.94
N LEU A 539 -25.84 -3.73 23.33
CA LEU A 539 -26.61 -4.86 22.84
C LEU A 539 -27.94 -4.90 23.60
N ILE A 540 -29.03 -4.53 22.94
CA ILE A 540 -30.36 -4.56 23.53
C ILE A 540 -30.83 -6.01 23.60
N ASP A 541 -31.23 -6.46 24.79
CA ASP A 541 -31.54 -7.88 25.09
C ASP A 541 -30.35 -8.82 24.78
N GLY A 542 -29.11 -8.32 24.87
CA GLY A 542 -27.90 -9.07 24.55
C GLY A 542 -27.76 -9.47 23.08
N SER A 543 -28.54 -8.86 22.18
CA SER A 543 -28.59 -9.24 20.76
C SER A 543 -27.64 -8.41 19.89
N LEU A 544 -26.76 -9.11 19.16
CA LEU A 544 -25.93 -8.51 18.10
C LEU A 544 -26.73 -7.99 16.90
N GLN A 545 -28.01 -8.37 16.81
CA GLN A 545 -28.91 -7.93 15.75
C GLN A 545 -29.74 -6.70 16.17
N ASN A 546 -29.55 -6.22 17.40
CA ASN A 546 -30.25 -5.07 17.94
C ASN A 546 -29.29 -4.26 18.82
N LEU A 547 -28.47 -3.46 18.15
CA LEU A 547 -27.51 -2.59 18.79
C LEU A 547 -28.10 -1.18 18.95
N ALA A 548 -27.67 -0.49 19.99
CA ALA A 548 -27.62 0.96 19.98
C ALA A 548 -26.15 1.39 19.83
N THR A 549 -25.84 2.18 18.81
CA THR A 549 -24.48 2.67 18.52
C THR A 549 -24.47 4.18 18.29
N VAL A 550 -23.27 4.75 18.03
CA VAL A 550 -23.16 6.14 17.61
C VAL A 550 -23.75 6.40 16.22
N GLY A 551 -23.95 5.35 15.40
CA GLY A 551 -24.65 5.39 14.13
C GLY A 551 -26.12 5.81 14.24
N ASP A 552 -26.80 5.43 15.32
CA ASP A 552 -28.19 5.81 15.55
C ASP A 552 -28.36 7.32 15.75
N ALA A 553 -27.39 7.99 16.37
CA ALA A 553 -27.40 9.43 16.55
C ALA A 553 -27.34 10.17 15.20
N ALA A 554 -26.52 9.67 14.25
CA ALA A 554 -26.44 10.22 12.90
C ALA A 554 -27.74 10.05 12.10
N LEU A 555 -28.52 9.01 12.38
CA LEU A 555 -29.86 8.77 11.80
C LEU A 555 -30.98 9.55 12.50
N GLY A 556 -30.66 10.41 13.47
CA GLY A 556 -31.63 11.18 14.25
C GLY A 556 -32.40 10.35 15.28
N GLN A 557 -31.95 9.14 15.58
CA GLN A 557 -32.48 8.24 16.60
C GLN A 557 -31.51 8.19 17.78
N THR A 558 -31.27 9.30 18.47
CA THR A 558 -30.29 9.34 19.57
C THR A 558 -30.62 8.29 20.62
N ARG A 559 -29.80 7.24 20.73
CA ARG A 559 -29.88 6.19 21.75
C ARG A 559 -28.67 6.17 22.69
N ILE A 560 -27.65 6.95 22.37
CA ILE A 560 -26.48 7.19 23.20
C ILE A 560 -26.30 8.69 23.30
N LYS A 561 -26.01 9.17 24.50
CA LYS A 561 -25.70 10.57 24.78
C LYS A 561 -24.57 10.66 25.78
N ARG A 562 -23.67 11.63 25.61
CA ARG A 562 -22.69 11.99 26.64
C ARG A 562 -23.02 13.33 27.32
N GLU A 563 -22.90 13.35 28.65
CA GLU A 563 -22.97 14.53 29.50
C GLU A 563 -21.71 14.58 30.40
N GLY A 564 -20.69 15.32 29.96
CA GLY A 564 -19.40 15.38 30.65
C GLY A 564 -18.73 14.00 30.69
N ASP A 565 -18.51 13.47 31.90
CA ASP A 565 -17.90 12.15 32.10
C ASP A 565 -18.95 11.01 32.17
N THR A 566 -20.21 11.26 31.79
CA THR A 566 -21.29 10.27 31.86
C THR A 566 -21.89 9.98 30.50
N TRP A 567 -21.98 8.71 30.15
CA TRP A 567 -22.71 8.19 29.00
C TRP A 567 -24.05 7.66 29.48
N LEU A 568 -25.08 7.98 28.71
CA LEU A 568 -26.47 7.69 28.96
C LEU A 568 -26.98 6.93 27.74
N PHE A 569 -27.58 5.77 27.95
CA PHE A 569 -28.05 4.89 26.90
C PHE A 569 -29.55 4.67 27.01
N GLU A 570 -30.17 4.35 25.86
CA GLU A 570 -31.61 4.14 25.70
C GLU A 570 -31.88 2.86 24.88
N ASP A 571 -32.85 2.04 25.32
CA ASP A 571 -33.25 0.77 24.69
C ASP A 571 -34.61 0.81 23.94
N ALA A 572 -35.16 2.02 23.79
CA ALA A 572 -36.38 2.38 23.06
C ALA A 572 -37.70 2.07 23.78
N GLY A 573 -37.65 1.95 25.11
CA GLY A 573 -38.81 1.78 25.98
C GLY A 573 -39.54 3.09 26.28
N ASP A 574 -38.89 3.98 27.02
CA ASP A 574 -39.50 5.20 27.57
C ASP A 574 -38.71 6.50 27.32
N PHE A 575 -37.57 6.42 26.61
CA PHE A 575 -36.82 7.56 26.07
C PHE A 575 -36.30 8.53 27.15
N ASP A 576 -36.00 8.03 28.34
CA ASP A 576 -35.49 8.82 29.46
C ASP A 576 -33.96 8.72 29.67
N PHE A 577 -33.28 7.87 28.88
CA PHE A 577 -31.83 7.68 28.85
C PHE A 577 -31.21 7.22 30.19
N ASN A 578 -31.96 6.46 30.99
CA ASN A 578 -31.44 5.83 32.20
C ASN A 578 -31.32 4.29 32.11
N ASP A 579 -31.62 3.70 30.94
CA ASP A 579 -31.59 2.26 30.67
C ASP A 579 -30.20 1.65 30.89
N LEU A 580 -29.16 2.40 30.55
CA LEU A 580 -27.82 2.17 31.03
C LEU A 580 -27.14 3.51 31.26
N VAL A 581 -26.51 3.68 32.41
CA VAL A 581 -25.68 4.86 32.71
C VAL A 581 -24.26 4.40 32.97
N VAL A 582 -23.28 5.12 32.42
CA VAL A 582 -21.85 4.87 32.60
C VAL A 582 -21.17 6.18 32.95
N SER A 583 -20.75 6.36 34.20
CA SER A 583 -19.94 7.52 34.61
C SER A 583 -18.48 7.12 34.81
N LEU A 584 -17.56 7.83 34.17
CA LEU A 584 -16.11 7.67 34.34
C LEU A 584 -15.58 8.41 35.57
N THR A 585 -14.40 8.01 36.06
CA THR A 585 -13.67 8.79 37.06
C THR A 585 -12.65 9.76 36.43
N PRO A 586 -12.41 10.95 37.01
CA PRO A 586 -11.49 11.95 36.47
C PRO A 586 -9.99 11.59 36.52
N GLU A 587 -9.63 10.38 36.96
CA GLU A 587 -8.24 9.93 37.06
C GLU A 587 -7.98 8.79 36.06
N ILE A 588 -7.66 9.16 34.82
CA ILE A 588 -6.93 8.24 33.94
C ILE A 588 -5.54 8.06 34.56
N THR A 589 -5.34 6.93 35.22
CA THR A 589 -4.06 6.58 35.84
C THR A 589 -3.32 5.62 34.93
N GLY A 590 -2.45 6.18 34.09
CA GLY A 590 -1.48 5.46 33.26
C GLY A 590 -0.16 6.23 33.24
N MET A 591 0.59 6.16 34.34
CA MET A 591 2.03 6.49 34.34
C MET A 591 2.77 5.19 34.63
N GLY A 592 3.44 4.65 33.62
CA GLY A 592 4.32 3.50 33.70
C GLY A 592 5.33 3.55 32.57
#